data_AF-A0A975DRN3-F1
#
_entry.id   AF-A0A975DRN3-F1
#
_cell.length_a   1.000
_cell.length_b   1.000
_cell.length_c   1.000
_cell.angle_alpha   90.00
_cell.angle_beta   90.00
_cell.angle_gamma   90.00
#
_symmetry.space_group_name_H-M   'P 1'
#
loop_
_entity.id
_entity.type
_entity.pdbx_description
1 polymer ?
#
loop_
_entity_poly.entity_id
_entity_poly.type
_entity_poly.pdbx_seq_one_letter_code
_entity_poly.pdbx_strand_id
1 'polypeptide(L)'
;MQFDLSRFSMAADDLLHAAIGPKNWNQVLNDLQAATQSDGVTILPVVGRVPGNPSSESLARPLERYFAEGWAERDYRARAAPLVLQRKVILDSDFMMPEDYGDEFFKFMSNFNLKYCALVVFRTQSDIACCAFHRRPDKPQFQAHDAHVLKGLSERLSLASSISRAVAESKVAGLSEAFDHMNLAVIFFNRAGQVVRMNGAAERLMGDDLNVSHGEIRAGTAEETRALRGCIHAAMGGSETLQDKRAVLIRRQGKRPLVIRCQRIGGFLNDYFSTIKAMAVIDDLDGQAIDKSQVIQSAFGLTPTETAIAMLLAHGEGIKDIADQRQISYETARTHIKYLFLKMGARRQSEVASMIMKIK
;
A
#
# COMPACT_ATOMS: atom_id res chain seq x y z
N MET A 1 31.12 23.17 18.46
CA MET A 1 30.78 22.51 17.18
C MET A 1 29.64 23.33 16.58
N GLN A 2 29.78 23.84 15.35
CA GLN A 2 28.82 24.77 14.76
C GLN A 2 28.22 24.14 13.51
N PHE A 3 26.91 24.29 13.34
CA PHE A 3 26.23 23.86 12.11
C PHE A 3 26.79 24.60 10.89
N ASP A 4 26.88 23.89 9.78
CA ASP A 4 27.09 24.51 8.48
C ASP A 4 25.75 25.06 7.99
N LEU A 5 25.51 26.36 8.22
CA LEU A 5 24.23 27.00 7.91
C LEU A 5 23.92 27.03 6.40
N SER A 6 24.95 27.08 5.56
CA SER A 6 24.78 27.08 4.11
C SER A 6 24.28 25.71 3.64
N ARG A 7 24.99 24.64 4.03
CA ARG A 7 24.57 23.26 3.74
C ARG A 7 23.23 22.92 4.37
N PHE A 8 22.96 23.45 5.57
CA PHE A 8 21.67 23.25 6.23
C PHE A 8 20.53 23.87 5.44
N SER A 9 20.68 25.09 4.94
CA SER A 9 19.65 25.73 4.11
C SER A 9 19.39 24.94 2.83
N MET A 10 20.45 24.51 2.14
CA MET A 10 20.32 23.70 0.92
C MET A 10 19.57 22.39 1.18
N ALA A 11 20.01 21.62 2.19
CA ALA A 11 19.36 20.36 2.56
C ALA A 11 17.91 20.56 3.00
N ALA A 12 17.61 21.68 3.68
CA ALA A 12 16.25 22.00 4.09
C ALA A 12 15.34 22.34 2.89
N ASP A 13 15.87 23.03 1.86
CA ASP A 13 15.10 23.35 0.66
C ASP A 13 14.87 22.10 -0.22
N ASP A 14 15.80 21.14 -0.20
CA ASP A 14 15.65 19.84 -0.86
C ASP A 14 14.53 18.96 -0.27
N LEU A 15 14.01 19.28 0.93
CA LEU A 15 12.84 18.58 1.49
C LEU A 15 11.62 18.65 0.56
N LEU A 16 11.44 19.77 -0.15
CA LEU A 16 10.33 19.90 -1.10
C LEU A 16 10.53 19.03 -2.34
N HIS A 17 11.77 18.91 -2.81
CA HIS A 17 12.13 17.95 -3.86
C HIS A 17 12.01 16.50 -3.39
N ALA A 18 12.23 16.24 -2.09
CA ALA A 18 11.97 14.93 -1.52
C ALA A 18 10.49 14.59 -1.46
N ALA A 19 9.63 15.61 -1.36
CA ALA A 19 8.20 15.39 -1.20
C ALA A 19 7.54 14.65 -2.38
N ILE A 20 8.11 14.77 -3.58
CA ILE A 20 7.59 14.20 -4.82
C ILE A 20 8.13 12.79 -5.14
N GLY A 21 9.08 12.24 -4.38
CA GLY A 21 9.66 10.92 -4.63
C GLY A 21 10.34 10.26 -3.43
N PRO A 22 10.09 8.97 -3.14
CA PRO A 22 10.53 8.32 -1.89
C PRO A 22 12.04 8.12 -1.76
N LYS A 23 12.78 8.02 -2.88
CA LYS A 23 14.25 7.85 -2.87
C LYS A 23 15.00 9.10 -2.38
N ASN A 24 14.31 10.23 -2.24
CA ASN A 24 14.93 11.50 -1.94
C ASN A 24 14.96 11.79 -0.42
N TRP A 25 14.09 11.17 0.38
CA TRP A 25 14.03 11.43 1.82
C TRP A 25 15.29 10.98 2.57
N ASN A 26 15.78 9.76 2.34
CA ASN A 26 17.00 9.28 3.00
C ASN A 26 18.21 10.15 2.65
N GLN A 27 18.31 10.60 1.39
CA GLN A 27 19.38 11.49 0.94
C GLN A 27 19.31 12.84 1.66
N VAL A 28 18.14 13.48 1.71
CA VAL A 28 17.99 14.75 2.43
C VAL A 28 18.30 14.60 3.92
N LEU A 29 17.95 13.47 4.55
CA LEU A 29 18.31 13.21 5.94
C LEU A 29 19.83 13.00 6.12
N ASN A 30 20.54 12.40 5.15
CA ASN A 30 22.00 12.35 5.15
C ASN A 30 22.61 13.75 5.02
N ASP A 31 22.05 14.62 4.18
CA ASP A 31 22.53 15.99 3.98
C ASP A 31 22.30 16.85 5.22
N LEU A 32 21.13 16.72 5.87
CA LEU A 32 20.83 17.32 7.17
C LEU A 32 21.75 16.78 8.28
N GLN A 33 22.05 15.48 8.29
CA GLN A 33 23.01 14.89 9.22
C GLN A 33 24.37 15.57 9.09
N ALA A 34 24.89 15.69 7.87
CA ALA A 34 26.18 16.30 7.59
C ALA A 34 26.19 17.80 7.96
N ALA A 35 25.16 18.55 7.58
CA ALA A 35 25.05 19.99 7.85
C ALA A 35 24.99 20.31 9.36
N THR A 36 24.32 19.46 10.14
CA THR A 36 24.18 19.63 11.59
C THR A 36 25.31 18.98 12.40
N GLN A 37 26.26 18.33 11.73
CA GLN A 37 27.29 17.49 12.34
C GLN A 37 26.72 16.45 13.32
N SER A 38 25.51 15.97 13.02
CA SER A 38 24.84 14.90 13.76
C SER A 38 25.41 13.54 13.33
N ASP A 39 25.16 12.52 14.14
CA ASP A 39 25.60 11.15 13.89
C ASP A 39 24.44 10.25 13.42
N GLY A 40 23.23 10.79 13.39
CA GLY A 40 22.06 10.16 12.84
C GLY A 40 20.89 11.13 12.74
N VAL A 41 20.05 10.99 11.72
CA VAL A 41 18.80 11.73 11.57
C VAL A 41 17.68 10.78 11.17
N THR A 42 16.55 10.82 11.86
CA THR A 42 15.39 9.97 11.55
C THR A 42 14.09 10.71 11.75
N ILE A 43 13.07 10.38 10.96
CA ILE A 43 11.72 10.85 11.17
C ILE A 43 10.89 9.73 11.79
N LEU A 44 10.26 10.04 12.93
CA LEU A 44 9.40 9.12 13.67
C LEU A 44 8.01 9.74 13.89
N PRO A 45 6.92 8.96 13.77
CA PRO A 45 5.59 9.45 14.15
C PRO A 45 5.48 9.60 15.67
N VAL A 46 4.77 10.64 16.11
CA VAL A 46 4.33 10.81 17.51
C VAL A 46 2.83 10.57 17.63
N VAL A 47 2.04 11.24 16.78
CA VAL A 47 0.60 11.04 16.64
C VAL A 47 0.30 10.75 15.18
N GLY A 48 -0.56 9.77 14.91
CA GLY A 48 -0.86 9.36 13.55
C GLY A 48 0.23 8.47 12.96
N ARG A 49 0.45 8.52 11.64
CA ARG A 49 1.35 7.58 10.95
C ARG A 49 2.31 8.31 10.01
N VAL A 50 3.61 8.07 10.18
CA VAL A 50 4.62 8.28 9.13
C VAL A 50 5.05 6.91 8.62
N PRO A 51 4.39 6.38 7.59
CA PRO A 51 4.65 5.05 7.07
C PRO A 51 6.07 4.79 6.52
N GLY A 52 7.06 4.54 7.38
CA GLY A 52 8.30 3.83 7.04
C GLY A 52 9.59 4.45 7.58
N ASN A 53 9.47 5.49 8.41
CA ASN A 53 10.55 6.02 9.23
C ASN A 53 11.82 6.34 8.41
N PRO A 54 11.76 7.33 7.49
CA PRO A 54 12.94 7.69 6.73
C PRO A 54 14.07 8.06 7.70
N SER A 55 15.28 7.64 7.34
CA SER A 55 16.46 7.83 8.16
C SER A 55 17.69 8.06 7.32
N SER A 56 18.70 8.67 7.93
CA SER A 56 20.06 8.63 7.44
C SER A 56 20.59 7.20 7.45
N GLU A 57 21.60 6.94 6.62
CA GLU A 57 22.20 5.61 6.46
C GLU A 57 22.81 5.08 7.78
N SER A 58 23.39 5.97 8.59
CA SER A 58 23.97 5.62 9.88
C SER A 58 22.94 5.08 10.90
N LEU A 59 21.66 5.40 10.72
CA LEU A 59 20.57 4.94 11.58
C LEU A 59 19.82 3.73 11.04
N ALA A 60 20.12 3.23 9.85
CA ALA A 60 19.39 2.10 9.26
C ALA A 60 19.40 0.85 10.17
N ARG A 61 20.59 0.42 10.62
CA ARG A 61 20.75 -0.73 11.52
C ARG A 61 20.22 -0.47 12.95
N PRO A 62 20.52 0.68 13.60
CA PRO A 62 19.91 1.03 14.88
C PRO A 62 18.37 1.00 14.85
N LEU A 63 17.75 1.55 13.80
CA LEU A 63 16.29 1.60 13.67
C LEU A 63 15.68 0.21 13.44
N GLU A 64 16.33 -0.66 12.67
CA GLU A 64 15.88 -2.03 12.49
C GLU A 64 15.77 -2.76 13.84
N ARG A 65 16.84 -2.72 14.66
CA ARG A 65 16.82 -3.30 16.02
C ARG A 65 15.80 -2.61 16.92
N TYR A 66 15.70 -1.29 16.83
CA TYR A 66 14.75 -0.49 17.62
C TYR A 66 13.31 -0.96 17.43
N PHE A 67 12.88 -1.19 16.18
CA PHE A 67 11.53 -1.68 15.90
C PHE A 67 11.39 -3.18 16.20
N ALA A 68 12.37 -4.00 15.85
CA ALA A 68 12.32 -5.45 16.07
C ALA A 68 12.22 -5.84 17.56
N GLU A 69 12.87 -5.07 18.44
CA GLU A 69 12.88 -5.30 19.89
C GLU A 69 11.81 -4.49 20.64
N GLY A 70 10.88 -3.83 19.93
CA GLY A 70 9.78 -3.09 20.55
C GLY A 70 10.22 -1.88 21.38
N TRP A 71 11.36 -1.26 21.04
CA TRP A 71 11.81 -0.04 21.74
C TRP A 71 10.94 1.16 21.45
N ALA A 72 10.16 1.15 20.36
CA ALA A 72 9.19 2.20 20.03
C ALA A 72 8.13 2.44 21.11
N GLU A 73 7.73 1.39 21.82
CA GLU A 73 6.73 1.46 22.90
C GLU A 73 7.36 1.87 24.24
N ARG A 74 8.68 1.79 24.34
CA ARG A 74 9.48 2.03 25.56
C ARG A 74 10.42 3.21 25.42
N ASP A 75 10.20 4.05 24.42
CA ASP A 75 11.06 5.19 24.15
C ASP A 75 10.83 6.29 25.21
N TYR A 76 11.88 6.63 25.96
CA TYR A 76 11.82 7.67 26.99
C TYR A 76 11.35 9.03 26.44
N ARG A 77 11.53 9.28 25.14
CA ARG A 77 11.08 10.50 24.44
C ARG A 77 9.56 10.62 24.42
N ALA A 78 8.81 9.57 24.75
CA ALA A 78 7.37 9.67 25.03
C ALA A 78 7.07 10.69 26.14
N ARG A 79 7.99 10.91 27.10
CA ARG A 79 7.86 11.95 28.13
C ARG A 79 7.86 13.38 27.57
N ALA A 80 8.41 13.57 26.37
CA ALA A 80 8.35 14.85 25.67
C ALA A 80 6.96 15.13 25.06
N ALA A 81 6.01 14.19 25.09
CA ALA A 81 4.68 14.34 24.47
C ALA A 81 3.94 15.64 24.85
N PRO A 82 3.94 16.12 26.11
CA PRO A 82 3.30 17.40 26.44
C PRO A 82 3.96 18.60 25.72
N LEU A 83 5.28 18.54 25.52
CA LEU A 83 6.04 19.58 24.82
C LEU A 83 5.83 19.52 23.30
N VAL A 84 5.57 18.33 22.75
CA VAL A 84 5.30 18.11 21.33
C VAL A 84 4.08 18.89 20.83
N LEU A 85 3.12 19.26 21.69
CA LEU A 85 2.00 20.10 21.26
C LEU A 85 2.34 21.60 21.24
N GLN A 86 3.34 22.03 22.01
CA GLN A 86 3.60 23.45 22.29
C GLN A 86 4.86 24.00 21.61
N ARG A 87 5.82 23.13 21.31
CA ARG A 87 7.15 23.52 20.80
C ARG A 87 7.40 23.02 19.38
N LYS A 88 8.28 23.73 18.66
CA LYS A 88 8.78 23.31 17.32
C LYS A 88 10.09 22.54 17.42
N VAL A 89 10.87 22.78 18.48
CA VAL A 89 12.09 22.05 18.79
C VAL A 89 12.09 21.70 20.26
N ILE A 90 12.52 20.49 20.58
CA ILE A 90 12.66 19.97 21.95
C ILE A 90 14.09 19.41 22.05
N LEU A 91 14.80 19.81 23.09
CA LEU A 91 16.12 19.28 23.41
C LEU A 91 16.00 18.27 24.55
N ASP A 92 16.95 17.35 24.69
CA ASP A 92 16.98 16.43 25.84
C ASP A 92 16.83 17.18 27.17
N SER A 93 17.55 18.30 27.33
CA SER A 93 17.52 19.14 28.53
C SER A 93 16.13 19.71 28.89
N ASP A 94 15.16 19.67 27.99
CA ASP A 94 13.80 20.16 28.26
C ASP A 94 12.95 19.17 29.08
N PHE A 95 13.31 17.88 29.10
CA PHE A 95 12.49 16.84 29.73
C PHE A 95 13.30 15.69 30.38
N MET A 96 14.62 15.71 30.25
CA MET A 96 15.53 14.73 30.87
C MET A 96 16.04 15.20 32.22
N MET A 97 16.09 14.27 33.18
CA MET A 97 16.79 14.41 34.45
C MET A 97 18.10 13.60 34.45
N PRO A 98 19.12 13.95 35.24
CA PRO A 98 20.39 13.22 35.28
C PRO A 98 20.26 11.71 35.56
N GLU A 99 19.26 11.32 36.34
CA GLU A 99 18.99 9.93 36.75
C GLU A 99 18.52 9.06 35.57
N ASP A 100 17.92 9.68 34.55
CA ASP A 100 17.36 8.98 33.40
C ASP A 100 18.43 8.36 32.49
N TYR A 101 19.67 8.85 32.52
CA TYR A 101 20.76 8.32 31.70
C TYR A 101 21.19 6.89 32.09
N GLY A 102 20.69 6.35 33.22
CA GLY A 102 20.90 4.97 33.63
C GLY A 102 19.88 3.96 33.09
N ASP A 103 18.83 4.43 32.40
CA ASP A 103 17.72 3.62 31.89
C ASP A 103 18.14 2.62 30.80
N GLU A 104 17.37 1.54 30.64
CA GLU A 104 17.63 0.50 29.63
C GLU A 104 17.66 1.05 28.20
N PHE A 105 16.85 2.07 27.91
CA PHE A 105 16.86 2.73 26.60
C PHE A 105 18.22 3.37 26.28
N PHE A 106 18.83 4.04 27.26
CA PHE A 106 20.16 4.64 27.05
C PHE A 106 21.24 3.59 26.89
N LYS A 107 21.13 2.45 27.58
CA LYS A 107 22.02 1.30 27.35
C LYS A 107 21.85 0.76 25.93
N PHE A 108 20.62 0.65 25.44
CA PHE A 108 20.34 0.27 24.05
C PHE A 108 20.98 1.24 23.05
N MET A 109 20.75 2.55 23.20
CA MET A 109 21.31 3.58 22.32
C MET A 109 22.84 3.63 22.37
N SER A 110 23.42 3.36 23.54
CA SER A 110 24.88 3.29 23.73
C SER A 110 25.53 2.15 22.95
N ASN A 111 24.81 1.06 22.65
CA ASN A 111 25.31 0.00 21.75
C ASN A 111 25.58 0.50 20.33
N PHE A 112 24.96 1.62 19.95
CA PHE A 112 25.18 2.31 18.68
C PHE A 112 25.98 3.61 18.84
N ASN A 113 26.58 3.80 20.01
CA ASN A 113 27.33 5.00 20.39
C ASN A 113 26.48 6.30 20.32
N LEU A 114 25.15 6.23 20.51
CA LEU A 114 24.28 7.40 20.48
C LEU A 114 23.86 7.79 21.90
N LYS A 115 23.83 9.09 22.21
CA LYS A 115 23.46 9.58 23.55
C LYS A 115 22.52 10.77 23.53
N TYR A 116 22.84 11.82 22.77
CA TYR A 116 22.10 13.08 22.82
C TYR A 116 21.13 13.20 21.64
N CYS A 117 20.00 13.85 21.87
CA CYS A 117 18.97 14.08 20.85
C CYS A 117 18.45 15.52 20.84
N ALA A 118 18.05 15.97 19.64
CA ALA A 118 17.17 17.12 19.45
C ALA A 118 16.02 16.70 18.52
N LEU A 119 14.81 17.08 18.88
CA LEU A 119 13.59 16.73 18.16
C LEU A 119 13.03 17.98 17.48
N VAL A 120 12.97 17.97 16.15
CA VAL A 120 12.22 18.95 15.39
C VAL A 120 10.81 18.44 15.18
N VAL A 121 9.85 19.07 15.82
CA VAL A 121 8.44 18.73 15.71
C VAL A 121 7.86 19.37 14.46
N PHE A 122 7.20 18.58 13.63
CA PHE A 122 6.45 19.06 12.47
C PHE A 122 5.06 18.43 12.45
N ARG A 123 4.09 19.16 11.91
CA ARG A 123 2.67 18.83 12.04
C ARG A 123 1.99 18.95 10.69
N THR A 124 1.09 18.03 10.45
CA THR A 124 0.12 18.10 9.35
C THR A 124 -1.28 18.11 9.94
N GLN A 125 -2.33 18.20 9.11
CA GLN A 125 -3.72 18.22 9.61
C GLN A 125 -4.09 17.05 10.55
N SER A 126 -3.54 15.86 10.34
CA SER A 126 -3.89 14.64 11.08
C SER A 126 -2.73 13.99 11.84
N ASP A 127 -1.49 14.36 11.53
CA ASP A 127 -0.29 13.67 12.00
C ASP A 127 0.70 14.64 12.64
N ILE A 128 1.33 14.18 13.72
CA ILE A 128 2.45 14.85 14.38
C ILE A 128 3.65 13.92 14.33
N ALA A 129 4.78 14.43 13.87
CA ALA A 129 6.01 13.66 13.77
C ALA A 129 7.21 14.49 14.22
N CYS A 130 8.28 13.79 14.56
CA CYS A 130 9.55 14.39 14.96
C CYS A 130 10.65 13.95 14.01
N CYS A 131 11.42 14.93 13.51
CA CYS A 131 12.73 14.68 12.93
C CYS A 131 13.75 14.74 14.08
N ALA A 132 14.26 13.58 14.47
CA ALA A 132 15.20 13.39 15.55
C ALA A 132 16.63 13.44 15.02
N PHE A 133 17.41 14.36 15.55
CA PHE A 133 18.85 14.47 15.34
C PHE A 133 19.56 13.82 16.51
N HIS A 134 20.53 12.95 16.24
CA HIS A 134 21.27 12.20 17.24
C HIS A 134 22.74 12.58 17.25
N ARG A 135 23.34 12.68 18.44
CA ARG A 135 24.79 12.87 18.63
C ARG A 135 25.37 11.79 19.52
N ARG A 136 26.61 11.44 19.24
CA ARG A 136 27.43 10.53 20.05
C ARG A 136 27.86 11.19 21.38
N PRO A 137 28.23 10.40 22.42
CA PRO A 137 28.60 10.92 23.74
C PRO A 137 29.89 11.76 23.76
N ASP A 138 30.76 11.63 22.76
CA ASP A 138 31.99 12.43 22.60
C ASP A 138 31.75 13.86 22.09
N LYS A 139 30.51 14.16 21.65
CA LYS A 139 30.09 15.50 21.22
C LYS A 139 29.29 16.21 22.32
N PRO A 140 29.28 17.55 22.33
CA PRO A 140 28.40 18.29 23.25
C PRO A 140 26.93 18.03 22.93
N GLN A 141 26.10 17.99 23.99
CA GLN A 141 24.64 17.97 23.86
C GLN A 141 24.15 19.16 23.03
N PHE A 142 22.99 19.00 22.39
CA PHE A 142 22.36 20.11 21.67
C PHE A 142 22.00 21.24 22.63
N GLN A 143 22.22 22.48 22.20
CA GLN A 143 22.03 23.69 23.01
C GLN A 143 20.96 24.60 22.40
N ALA A 144 20.58 25.67 23.12
CA ALA A 144 19.57 26.62 22.67
C ALA A 144 19.86 27.26 21.30
N HIS A 145 21.15 27.47 20.95
CA HIS A 145 21.53 27.99 19.64
C HIS A 145 21.29 26.97 18.51
N ASP A 146 21.51 25.67 18.76
CA ASP A 146 21.17 24.60 17.81
C ASP A 146 19.66 24.59 17.57
N ALA A 147 18.87 24.70 18.64
CA ALA A 147 17.41 24.74 18.56
C ALA A 147 16.89 25.93 17.73
N HIS A 148 17.54 27.09 17.81
CA HIS A 148 17.17 28.26 17.02
C HIS A 148 17.29 27.99 15.51
N VAL A 149 18.37 27.32 15.10
CA VAL A 149 18.58 26.95 13.68
C VAL A 149 17.61 25.86 13.26
N LEU A 150 17.48 24.79 14.06
CA LEU A 150 16.59 23.66 13.77
C LEU A 150 15.12 24.06 13.67
N LYS A 151 14.70 25.14 14.34
CA LYS A 151 13.31 25.64 14.30
C LYS A 151 12.83 25.93 12.88
N GLY A 152 13.71 26.41 11.99
CA GLY A 152 13.38 26.70 10.59
C GLY A 152 13.07 25.45 9.75
N LEU A 153 13.41 24.26 10.25
CA LEU A 153 13.12 22.99 9.58
C LEU A 153 11.68 22.51 9.81
N SER A 154 11.07 22.91 10.93
CA SER A 154 9.71 22.48 11.33
C SER A 154 8.66 22.79 10.25
N GLU A 155 8.68 23.99 9.68
CA GLU A 155 7.72 24.42 8.66
C GLU A 155 7.96 23.72 7.32
N ARG A 156 9.23 23.62 6.89
CA ARG A 156 9.61 22.92 5.66
C ARG A 156 9.25 21.44 5.71
N LEU A 157 9.50 20.76 6.82
CA LEU A 157 9.09 19.38 7.04
C LEU A 157 7.56 19.22 7.02
N SER A 158 6.83 20.15 7.63
CA SER A 158 5.36 20.15 7.63
C SER A 158 4.80 20.28 6.20
N LEU A 159 5.37 21.20 5.42
CA LEU A 159 4.99 21.42 4.02
C LEU A 159 5.35 20.22 3.14
N ALA A 160 6.60 19.75 3.20
CA ALA A 160 7.06 18.59 2.44
C ALA A 160 6.23 17.34 2.75
N SER A 161 5.95 17.07 4.02
CA SER A 161 5.12 15.92 4.43
C SER A 161 3.67 16.05 3.92
N SER A 162 3.11 17.26 3.92
CA SER A 162 1.77 17.52 3.39
C SER A 162 1.71 17.30 1.88
N ILE A 163 2.74 17.74 1.15
CA ILE A 163 2.87 17.51 -0.30
C ILE A 163 3.02 16.00 -0.58
N SER A 164 3.90 15.29 0.13
CA SER A 164 4.05 13.84 -0.03
C SER A 164 2.74 13.09 0.18
N ARG A 165 1.96 13.48 1.20
CA ARG A 165 0.66 12.88 1.45
C ARG A 165 -0.33 13.16 0.30
N ALA A 166 -0.43 14.42 -0.14
CA ALA A 166 -1.32 14.78 -1.25
C ALA A 166 -0.95 14.05 -2.55
N VAL A 167 0.36 13.93 -2.84
CA VAL A 167 0.87 13.16 -3.99
C VAL A 167 0.52 11.67 -3.85
N ALA A 168 0.71 11.08 -2.67
CA ALA A 168 0.37 9.68 -2.42
C ALA A 168 -1.15 9.42 -2.57
N GLU A 169 -1.99 10.30 -2.02
CA GLU A 169 -3.45 10.24 -2.15
C GLU A 169 -3.91 10.36 -3.60
N SER A 170 -3.33 11.29 -4.36
CA SER A 170 -3.62 11.47 -5.79
C SER A 170 -3.25 10.23 -6.61
N LYS A 171 -2.09 9.62 -6.36
CA LYS A 171 -1.68 8.35 -7.01
C LYS A 171 -2.68 7.22 -6.74
N VAL A 172 -3.14 7.11 -5.49
CA VAL A 172 -4.13 6.11 -5.08
C VAL A 172 -5.47 6.36 -5.74
N ALA A 173 -5.90 7.62 -5.82
CA ALA A 173 -7.13 8.01 -6.50
C ALA A 173 -7.08 7.63 -7.99
N GLY A 174 -6.00 7.99 -8.69
CA GLY A 174 -5.82 7.64 -10.10
C GLY A 174 -5.79 6.12 -10.36
N LEU A 175 -5.18 5.34 -9.47
CA LEU A 175 -5.23 3.87 -9.55
C LEU A 175 -6.63 3.32 -9.31
N SER A 176 -7.32 3.83 -8.29
CA SER A 176 -8.69 3.45 -7.97
C SER A 176 -9.62 3.69 -9.17
N GLU A 177 -9.47 4.85 -9.82
CA GLU A 177 -10.22 5.22 -11.02
C GLU A 177 -9.86 4.34 -12.22
N ALA A 178 -8.57 4.09 -12.47
CA ALA A 178 -8.14 3.20 -13.55
C ALA A 178 -8.69 1.77 -13.38
N PHE A 179 -8.68 1.24 -12.16
CA PHE A 179 -9.30 -0.06 -11.86
C PHE A 179 -10.82 -0.06 -12.06
N ASP A 180 -11.49 1.03 -11.69
CA ASP A 180 -12.94 1.15 -11.89
C ASP A 180 -13.31 1.16 -13.38
N HIS A 181 -12.54 1.85 -14.22
CA HIS A 181 -12.71 1.83 -15.69
C HIS A 181 -12.47 0.44 -16.30
N MET A 182 -11.60 -0.37 -15.69
CA MET A 182 -11.38 -1.77 -16.08
C MET A 182 -12.41 -2.74 -15.47
N ASN A 183 -13.39 -2.22 -14.72
CA ASN A 183 -14.36 -3.00 -13.93
C ASN A 183 -13.70 -4.02 -13.00
N LEU A 184 -12.50 -3.71 -12.51
CA LEU A 184 -11.78 -4.51 -11.52
C LEU A 184 -12.13 -3.99 -10.13
N ALA A 185 -12.77 -4.82 -9.30
CA ALA A 185 -13.06 -4.47 -7.92
C ALA A 185 -11.79 -4.49 -7.07
N VAL A 186 -11.44 -3.35 -6.47
CA VAL A 186 -10.21 -3.20 -5.67
C VAL A 186 -10.50 -2.52 -4.34
N ILE A 187 -9.90 -3.06 -3.27
CA ILE A 187 -9.92 -2.50 -1.92
C ILE A 187 -8.49 -2.24 -1.47
N PHE A 188 -8.23 -1.03 -0.98
CA PHE A 188 -6.93 -0.61 -0.48
C PHE A 188 -6.89 -0.66 1.05
N PHE A 189 -5.81 -1.21 1.61
CA PHE A 189 -5.63 -1.39 3.05
C PHE A 189 -4.42 -0.63 3.58
N ASN A 190 -4.55 -0.15 4.82
CA ASN A 190 -3.43 0.40 5.58
C ASN A 190 -2.57 -0.68 6.26
N ARG A 191 -1.52 -0.26 6.97
CA ARG A 191 -0.62 -1.11 7.79
C ARG A 191 -1.32 -2.02 8.80
N ALA A 192 -2.48 -1.62 9.29
CA ALA A 192 -3.27 -2.37 10.27
C ALA A 192 -4.28 -3.31 9.60
N GLY A 193 -4.29 -3.40 8.25
CA GLY A 193 -5.26 -4.19 7.52
C GLY A 193 -6.66 -3.56 7.42
N GLN A 194 -6.80 -2.29 7.81
CA GLN A 194 -8.07 -1.58 7.70
C GLN A 194 -8.24 -0.98 6.30
N VAL A 195 -9.47 -0.98 5.81
CA VAL A 195 -9.90 -0.40 4.54
C VAL A 195 -9.68 1.11 4.58
N VAL A 196 -8.88 1.60 3.63
CA VAL A 196 -8.63 3.04 3.40
C VAL A 196 -9.53 3.56 2.28
N ARG A 197 -9.72 2.76 1.23
CA ARG A 197 -10.51 3.12 0.05
C ARG A 197 -11.00 1.87 -0.66
N MET A 198 -12.17 1.97 -1.28
CA MET A 198 -12.69 1.02 -2.27
C MET A 198 -13.02 1.79 -3.54
N ASN A 199 -12.93 1.14 -4.70
CA ASN A 199 -13.46 1.73 -5.94
C ASN A 199 -14.93 1.34 -6.14
N GLY A 200 -15.61 1.98 -7.10
CA GLY A 200 -17.04 1.75 -7.36
C GLY A 200 -17.35 0.27 -7.66
N ALA A 201 -16.47 -0.43 -8.40
CA ALA A 201 -16.59 -1.86 -8.64
C ALA A 201 -16.58 -2.70 -7.35
N ALA A 202 -15.70 -2.40 -6.40
CA ALA A 202 -15.71 -3.08 -5.10
C ALA A 202 -16.92 -2.70 -4.24
N GLU A 203 -17.36 -1.44 -4.26
CA GLU A 203 -18.55 -0.99 -3.53
C GLU A 203 -19.81 -1.73 -3.99
N ARG A 204 -19.97 -1.99 -5.30
CA ARG A 204 -21.07 -2.78 -5.87
C ARG A 204 -21.11 -4.23 -5.39
N LEU A 205 -19.99 -4.76 -4.91
CA LEU A 205 -19.90 -6.14 -4.40
C LEU A 205 -20.20 -6.24 -2.90
N MET A 206 -20.40 -5.11 -2.21
CA MET A 206 -20.72 -5.10 -0.78
C MET A 206 -22.17 -5.53 -0.55
N GLY A 207 -22.41 -6.26 0.54
CA GLY A 207 -23.72 -6.79 0.94
C GLY A 207 -23.60 -7.75 2.12
N ASP A 208 -24.53 -8.70 2.21
CA ASP A 208 -24.57 -9.65 3.33
C ASP A 208 -23.37 -10.62 3.34
N ASP A 209 -22.91 -11.03 2.16
CA ASP A 209 -21.82 -12.00 2.00
C ASP A 209 -20.41 -11.38 2.19
N LEU A 210 -20.27 -10.08 1.93
CA LEU A 210 -19.02 -9.32 2.05
C LEU A 210 -19.33 -7.86 2.38
N ASN A 211 -18.86 -7.35 3.51
CA ASN A 211 -19.05 -5.95 3.89
C ASN A 211 -17.82 -5.37 4.58
N VAL A 212 -17.89 -4.06 4.86
CA VAL A 212 -16.92 -3.35 5.69
C VAL A 212 -17.60 -2.87 6.95
N SER A 213 -17.06 -3.25 8.11
CA SER A 213 -17.54 -2.86 9.42
C SER A 213 -16.38 -2.39 10.29
N HIS A 214 -16.49 -1.18 10.84
CA HIS A 214 -15.42 -0.51 11.62
C HIS A 214 -14.07 -0.47 10.90
N GLY A 215 -14.11 -0.27 9.57
CA GLY A 215 -12.91 -0.22 8.72
C GLY A 215 -12.29 -1.58 8.43
N GLU A 216 -12.91 -2.69 8.84
CA GLU A 216 -12.44 -4.04 8.53
C GLU A 216 -13.37 -4.74 7.55
N ILE A 217 -12.79 -5.48 6.61
CA ILE A 217 -13.57 -6.33 5.71
C ILE A 217 -14.04 -7.59 6.44
N ARG A 218 -15.32 -7.93 6.28
CA ARG A 218 -15.96 -9.10 6.88
C ARG A 218 -16.71 -9.88 5.82
N ALA A 219 -16.64 -11.20 5.93
CA ALA A 219 -17.40 -12.12 5.10
C ALA A 219 -18.63 -12.64 5.87
N GLY A 220 -19.54 -13.31 5.17
CA GLY A 220 -20.77 -13.88 5.74
C GLY A 220 -20.55 -14.82 6.93
N THR A 221 -19.38 -15.46 7.02
CA THR A 221 -19.02 -16.34 8.15
C THR A 221 -17.76 -15.87 8.91
N ALA A 222 -17.66 -16.29 10.18
CA ALA A 222 -16.48 -16.03 11.01
C ALA A 222 -15.21 -16.72 10.49
N GLU A 223 -15.36 -17.89 9.87
CA GLU A 223 -14.25 -18.64 9.27
C GLU A 223 -13.72 -17.92 8.03
N GLU A 224 -14.59 -17.51 7.10
CA GLU A 224 -14.20 -16.73 5.92
C GLU A 224 -13.60 -15.38 6.30
N THR A 225 -14.15 -14.72 7.33
CA THR A 225 -13.59 -13.46 7.87
C THR A 225 -12.17 -13.68 8.41
N ARG A 226 -11.92 -14.79 9.10
CA ARG A 226 -10.59 -15.13 9.62
C ARG A 226 -9.61 -15.44 8.49
N ALA A 227 -10.05 -16.19 7.47
CA ALA A 227 -9.25 -16.48 6.29
C ALA A 227 -8.86 -15.19 5.54
N LEU A 228 -9.82 -14.29 5.36
CA LEU A 228 -9.62 -13.00 4.71
C LEU A 228 -8.63 -12.11 5.47
N ARG A 229 -8.79 -11.99 6.80
CA ARG A 229 -7.81 -11.30 7.64
C ARG A 229 -6.42 -11.92 7.51
N GLY A 230 -6.32 -13.25 7.55
CA GLY A 230 -5.05 -13.96 7.35
C GLY A 230 -4.40 -13.64 6.00
N CYS A 231 -5.18 -13.60 4.93
CA CYS A 231 -4.74 -13.25 3.58
C CYS A 231 -4.22 -11.80 3.49
N ILE A 232 -4.91 -10.84 4.09
CA ILE A 232 -4.49 -9.44 4.14
C ILE A 232 -3.16 -9.29 4.93
N HIS A 233 -3.07 -9.93 6.10
CA HIS A 233 -1.85 -9.90 6.92
C HIS A 233 -0.67 -10.57 6.22
N ALA A 234 -0.89 -11.69 5.54
CA ALA A 234 0.15 -12.37 4.74
C ALA A 234 0.67 -11.46 3.61
N ALA A 235 -0.21 -10.72 2.93
CA ALA A 235 0.19 -9.76 1.91
C ALA A 235 1.03 -8.61 2.47
N MET A 236 0.75 -8.16 3.70
CA MET A 236 1.53 -7.10 4.35
C MET A 236 2.93 -7.55 4.80
N GLY A 237 3.06 -8.79 5.29
CA GLY A 237 4.28 -9.32 5.92
C GLY A 237 5.48 -9.61 5.00
N GLY A 238 5.33 -9.51 3.67
CA GLY A 238 6.45 -9.61 2.72
C GLY A 238 7.15 -10.98 2.60
N SER A 239 6.66 -12.01 3.29
CA SER A 239 7.21 -13.38 3.17
C SER A 239 6.82 -14.00 1.82
N GLU A 240 7.82 -14.33 1.01
CA GLU A 240 7.67 -15.04 -0.27
C GLU A 240 7.21 -16.50 -0.09
N THR A 241 7.37 -17.05 1.11
CA THR A 241 7.06 -18.44 1.47
C THR A 241 5.56 -18.76 1.56
N LEU A 242 4.68 -17.78 1.31
CA LEU A 242 3.22 -17.89 1.45
C LEU A 242 2.46 -17.68 0.12
N GLN A 243 3.05 -18.02 -1.03
CA GLN A 243 2.38 -17.88 -2.35
C GLN A 243 1.00 -18.57 -2.38
N ASP A 244 0.81 -19.69 -1.69
CA ASP A 244 -0.46 -20.44 -1.64
C ASP A 244 -1.54 -19.82 -0.74
N LYS A 245 -1.25 -18.78 0.07
CA LYS A 245 -2.22 -18.16 1.00
C LYS A 245 -2.69 -16.75 0.58
N ARG A 246 -2.50 -16.38 -0.68
CA ARG A 246 -2.85 -15.02 -1.18
C ARG A 246 -4.24 -14.91 -1.79
N ALA A 247 -5.02 -15.99 -1.80
CA ALA A 247 -6.38 -16.00 -2.31
C ALA A 247 -7.36 -16.60 -1.29
N VAL A 248 -8.55 -16.00 -1.18
CA VAL A 248 -9.65 -16.49 -0.35
C VAL A 248 -10.93 -16.54 -1.18
N LEU A 249 -11.68 -17.62 -1.05
CA LEU A 249 -13.00 -17.79 -1.65
C LEU A 249 -14.06 -17.32 -0.65
N ILE A 250 -14.94 -16.42 -1.07
CA ILE A 250 -16.11 -15.99 -0.29
C ILE A 250 -17.35 -16.56 -0.94
N ARG A 251 -18.06 -17.43 -0.23
CA ARG A 251 -19.30 -18.01 -0.73
C ARG A 251 -20.41 -16.96 -0.69
N ARG A 252 -21.30 -17.02 -1.69
CA ARG A 252 -22.46 -16.14 -1.80
C ARG A 252 -23.73 -16.95 -1.94
N GLN A 253 -24.82 -16.50 -1.32
CA GLN A 253 -26.12 -17.15 -1.48
C GLN A 253 -26.66 -16.92 -2.90
N GLY A 254 -26.94 -18.01 -3.63
CA GLY A 254 -27.53 -17.94 -4.98
C GLY A 254 -26.63 -17.33 -6.07
N LYS A 255 -25.33 -17.15 -5.81
CA LYS A 255 -24.33 -16.60 -6.74
C LYS A 255 -23.04 -17.42 -6.68
N ARG A 256 -22.21 -17.34 -7.72
CA ARG A 256 -20.85 -17.91 -7.70
C ARG A 256 -19.99 -17.22 -6.63
N PRO A 257 -18.98 -17.90 -6.06
CA PRO A 257 -18.13 -17.29 -5.04
C PRO A 257 -17.31 -16.13 -5.60
N LEU A 258 -16.95 -15.18 -4.72
CA LEU A 258 -15.94 -14.18 -5.01
C LEU A 258 -14.55 -14.77 -4.75
N VAL A 259 -13.59 -14.44 -5.60
CA VAL A 259 -12.17 -14.76 -5.37
C VAL A 259 -11.46 -13.47 -4.96
N ILE A 260 -10.99 -13.40 -3.72
CA ILE A 260 -10.27 -12.23 -3.20
C ILE A 260 -8.78 -12.52 -3.17
N ARG A 261 -7.99 -11.75 -3.92
CA ARG A 261 -6.53 -11.86 -3.98
C ARG A 261 -5.86 -10.66 -3.33
N CYS A 262 -5.06 -10.89 -2.29
CA CYS A 262 -4.35 -9.81 -1.61
C CYS A 262 -2.90 -9.72 -2.06
N GLN A 263 -2.44 -8.50 -2.35
CA GLN A 263 -1.05 -8.24 -2.72
C GLN A 263 -0.49 -7.00 -2.04
N ARG A 264 0.80 -7.06 -1.72
CA ARG A 264 1.54 -5.90 -1.23
C ARG A 264 1.64 -4.87 -2.33
N ILE A 265 1.46 -3.60 -1.96
CA ILE A 265 1.78 -2.50 -2.85
C ILE A 265 3.26 -2.13 -2.64
N GLY A 266 4.09 -2.42 -3.65
CA GLY A 266 5.50 -2.07 -3.69
C GLY A 266 5.81 -0.90 -4.65
N GLY A 267 7.08 -0.52 -4.74
CA GLY A 267 7.57 0.42 -5.76
C GLY A 267 7.05 1.86 -5.61
N PHE A 268 6.53 2.45 -6.68
CA PHE A 268 6.17 3.87 -6.82
C PHE A 268 5.11 4.38 -5.82
N LEU A 269 4.36 3.47 -5.22
CA LEU A 269 3.32 3.73 -4.20
C LEU A 269 3.80 3.45 -2.78
N ASN A 270 4.98 2.84 -2.61
CA ASN A 270 5.62 2.65 -1.32
C ASN A 270 6.36 3.93 -0.93
N ASP A 271 5.59 5.00 -0.79
CA ASP A 271 6.06 6.25 -0.20
C ASP A 271 6.05 6.13 1.33
N TYR A 272 6.99 6.81 1.98
CA TYR A 272 7.03 6.94 3.44
C TYR A 272 5.76 7.58 4.00
N PHE A 273 5.03 8.33 3.18
CA PHE A 273 3.80 9.03 3.56
C PHE A 273 2.54 8.37 2.99
N SER A 274 2.66 7.24 2.29
CA SER A 274 1.51 6.48 1.79
C SER A 274 0.81 5.72 2.91
N THR A 275 -0.48 6.02 3.11
CA THR A 275 -1.34 5.33 4.09
C THR A 275 -1.66 3.90 3.68
N ILE A 276 -1.40 3.53 2.42
CA ILE A 276 -1.75 2.23 1.83
C ILE A 276 -0.51 1.32 1.74
N LYS A 277 -0.71 0.04 2.06
CA LYS A 277 0.36 -0.97 2.11
C LYS A 277 0.01 -2.27 1.41
N ALA A 278 -1.27 -2.55 1.25
CA ALA A 278 -1.76 -3.69 0.49
C ALA A 278 -3.02 -3.30 -0.29
N MET A 279 -3.34 -4.10 -1.29
CA MET A 279 -4.65 -4.07 -1.93
C MET A 279 -5.19 -5.49 -2.11
N ALA A 280 -6.51 -5.62 -2.10
CA ALA A 280 -7.22 -6.80 -2.55
C ALA A 280 -7.86 -6.52 -3.91
N VAL A 281 -7.68 -7.44 -4.84
CA VAL A 281 -8.46 -7.52 -6.07
C VAL A 281 -9.55 -8.57 -5.85
N ILE A 282 -10.80 -8.22 -6.19
CA ILE A 282 -11.95 -9.09 -6.05
C ILE A 282 -12.42 -9.47 -7.45
N ASP A 283 -12.35 -10.77 -7.75
CA ASP A 283 -12.92 -11.31 -8.96
C ASP A 283 -14.33 -11.83 -8.66
N ASP A 284 -15.32 -11.15 -9.23
CA ASP A 284 -16.70 -11.64 -9.26
C ASP A 284 -16.86 -12.61 -10.43
N LEU A 285 -17.05 -13.90 -10.12
CA LEU A 285 -17.25 -14.95 -11.13
C LEU A 285 -18.61 -14.88 -11.85
N ASP A 286 -19.53 -14.03 -11.37
CA ASP A 286 -20.77 -13.62 -12.06
C ASP A 286 -20.69 -12.20 -12.65
N GLY A 287 -19.67 -11.43 -12.28
CA GLY A 287 -19.50 -10.02 -12.65
C GLY A 287 -19.33 -9.88 -14.16
N GLN A 288 -20.08 -8.91 -14.72
CA GLN A 288 -20.24 -8.61 -16.15
C GLN A 288 -19.35 -9.46 -17.05
N ALA A 289 -19.97 -10.45 -17.69
CA ALA A 289 -19.62 -10.68 -19.07
C ALA A 289 -19.73 -9.30 -19.74
N ILE A 290 -18.60 -8.59 -19.93
CA ILE A 290 -18.42 -7.76 -21.13
C ILE A 290 -19.12 -8.56 -22.19
N ASP A 291 -20.20 -8.08 -22.84
CA ASP A 291 -21.07 -8.94 -23.64
C ASP A 291 -20.18 -9.81 -24.51
N LYS A 292 -19.92 -11.04 -24.03
CA LYS A 292 -18.73 -11.77 -24.50
C LYS A 292 -18.97 -12.05 -25.96
N SER A 293 -20.24 -12.20 -26.29
CA SER A 293 -20.82 -12.14 -27.59
C SER A 293 -20.33 -10.96 -28.43
N GLN A 294 -20.48 -9.70 -28.02
CA GLN A 294 -19.99 -8.54 -28.79
C GLN A 294 -18.47 -8.55 -28.99
N VAL A 295 -17.67 -8.86 -27.97
CA VAL A 295 -16.21 -8.92 -28.12
C VAL A 295 -15.79 -10.07 -29.04
N ILE A 296 -16.41 -11.24 -28.89
CA ILE A 296 -16.20 -12.41 -29.75
C ILE A 296 -16.65 -12.10 -31.19
N GLN A 297 -17.78 -11.41 -31.36
CA GLN A 297 -18.27 -10.95 -32.67
C GLN A 297 -17.26 -10.03 -33.34
N SER A 298 -16.78 -9.01 -32.63
CA SER A 298 -15.79 -8.06 -33.17
C SER A 298 -14.43 -8.72 -33.41
N ALA A 299 -13.96 -9.58 -32.50
CA ALA A 299 -12.63 -10.21 -32.60
C ALA A 299 -12.54 -11.24 -33.74
N PHE A 300 -13.62 -11.97 -34.01
CA PHE A 300 -13.63 -13.06 -35.00
C PHE A 300 -14.56 -12.81 -36.21
N GLY A 301 -15.17 -11.63 -36.30
CA GLY A 301 -16.13 -11.31 -37.37
C GLY A 301 -17.34 -12.25 -37.41
N LEU A 302 -17.79 -12.70 -36.23
CA LEU A 302 -18.91 -13.64 -36.11
C LEU A 302 -20.24 -12.90 -36.14
N THR A 303 -21.24 -13.57 -36.70
CA THR A 303 -22.64 -13.16 -36.59
C THR A 303 -23.19 -13.50 -35.19
N PRO A 304 -24.35 -12.93 -34.78
CA PRO A 304 -24.99 -13.29 -33.52
C PRO A 304 -25.26 -14.80 -33.38
N THR A 305 -25.70 -15.45 -34.46
CA THR A 305 -25.99 -16.89 -34.48
C THR A 305 -24.72 -17.73 -34.33
N GLU A 306 -23.65 -17.39 -35.06
CA GLU A 306 -22.35 -18.07 -34.93
C GLU A 306 -21.79 -17.90 -33.51
N THR A 307 -21.92 -16.71 -32.95
CA THR A 307 -21.44 -16.41 -31.59
C THR A 307 -22.14 -17.23 -30.53
N ALA A 308 -23.46 -17.39 -30.64
CA ALA A 308 -24.23 -18.27 -29.76
C ALA A 308 -23.72 -19.73 -29.84
N ILE A 309 -23.46 -20.23 -31.05
CA ILE A 309 -22.92 -21.59 -31.27
C ILE A 309 -21.49 -21.70 -30.70
N ALA A 310 -20.64 -20.69 -30.86
CA ALA A 310 -19.28 -20.64 -30.30
C ALA A 310 -19.30 -20.76 -28.78
N MET A 311 -20.22 -20.04 -28.13
CA MET A 311 -20.38 -20.06 -26.68
C MET A 311 -20.82 -21.44 -26.19
N LEU A 312 -21.80 -22.08 -26.83
CA LEU A 312 -22.23 -23.44 -26.46
C LEU A 312 -21.09 -24.47 -26.62
N LEU A 313 -20.34 -24.38 -27.73
CA LEU A 313 -19.16 -25.21 -27.94
C LEU A 313 -18.09 -25.02 -26.86
N ALA A 314 -17.89 -23.78 -26.39
CA ALA A 314 -16.95 -23.46 -25.32
C ALA A 314 -17.38 -24.00 -23.94
N HIS A 315 -18.68 -24.19 -23.73
CA HIS A 315 -19.23 -24.86 -22.54
C HIS A 315 -19.18 -26.40 -22.65
N GLY A 316 -18.65 -26.94 -23.75
CA GLY A 316 -18.46 -28.38 -23.96
C GLY A 316 -19.66 -29.08 -24.59
N GLU A 317 -20.66 -28.35 -25.08
CA GLU A 317 -21.83 -28.96 -25.73
C GLU A 317 -21.47 -29.61 -27.07
N GLY A 318 -22.10 -30.75 -27.38
CA GLY A 318 -21.93 -31.44 -28.64
C GLY A 318 -22.85 -30.89 -29.74
N ILE A 319 -22.60 -31.29 -31.00
CA ILE A 319 -23.38 -30.82 -32.16
C ILE A 319 -24.87 -31.14 -32.02
N LYS A 320 -25.21 -32.30 -31.42
CA LYS A 320 -26.60 -32.71 -31.17
C LYS A 320 -27.28 -31.80 -30.15
N ASP A 321 -26.62 -31.55 -29.02
CA ASP A 321 -27.16 -30.69 -27.95
C ASP A 321 -27.40 -29.27 -28.46
N ILE A 322 -26.47 -28.75 -29.27
CA ILE A 322 -26.58 -27.44 -29.91
C ILE A 322 -27.76 -27.40 -30.88
N ALA A 323 -27.96 -28.46 -31.68
CA ALA A 323 -29.07 -28.54 -32.62
C ALA A 323 -30.42 -28.51 -31.88
N ASP A 324 -30.52 -29.28 -30.80
CA ASP A 324 -31.72 -29.39 -29.96
C ASP A 324 -32.02 -28.07 -29.23
N GLN A 325 -31.02 -27.45 -28.60
CA GLN A 325 -31.19 -26.16 -27.90
C GLN A 325 -31.58 -25.02 -28.85
N ARG A 326 -31.04 -25.03 -30.08
CA ARG A 326 -31.28 -23.97 -31.07
C ARG A 326 -32.50 -24.25 -31.95
N GLN A 327 -33.16 -25.41 -31.77
CA GLN A 327 -34.29 -25.85 -32.58
C GLN A 327 -33.98 -25.86 -34.09
N ILE A 328 -32.79 -26.33 -34.46
CA ILE A 328 -32.33 -26.47 -35.85
C ILE A 328 -31.99 -27.93 -36.16
N SER A 329 -31.93 -28.29 -37.44
CA SER A 329 -31.51 -29.64 -37.82
C SER A 329 -30.04 -29.90 -37.49
N TYR A 330 -29.69 -31.16 -37.24
CA TYR A 330 -28.31 -31.59 -37.03
C TYR A 330 -27.37 -31.14 -38.17
N GLU A 331 -27.82 -31.25 -39.43
CA GLU A 331 -27.02 -30.84 -40.59
C GLU A 331 -26.87 -29.31 -40.68
N THR A 332 -27.87 -28.55 -40.24
CA THR A 332 -27.78 -27.09 -40.12
C THR A 332 -26.78 -26.69 -39.04
N ALA A 333 -26.83 -27.31 -37.86
CA ALA A 333 -25.86 -27.08 -36.78
C ALA A 333 -24.44 -27.42 -37.22
N ARG A 334 -24.26 -28.58 -37.87
CA ARG A 334 -22.96 -29.01 -38.43
C ARG A 334 -22.41 -28.01 -39.43
N THR A 335 -23.27 -27.46 -40.29
CA THR A 335 -22.87 -26.46 -41.29
C THR A 335 -22.43 -25.16 -40.62
N HIS A 336 -23.19 -24.64 -39.65
CA HIS A 336 -22.79 -23.44 -38.89
C HIS A 336 -21.47 -23.63 -38.14
N ILE A 337 -21.26 -24.79 -37.51
CA ILE A 337 -20.01 -25.11 -36.80
C ILE A 337 -18.82 -25.16 -37.77
N LYS A 338 -19.00 -25.71 -38.97
CA LYS A 338 -17.97 -25.73 -40.00
C LYS A 338 -17.55 -24.32 -40.43
N TYR A 339 -18.51 -23.43 -40.66
CA TYR A 339 -18.22 -22.02 -41.00
C TYR A 339 -17.59 -21.27 -39.82
N LEU A 340 -18.04 -21.54 -38.60
CA LEU A 340 -17.45 -20.99 -37.39
C LEU A 340 -15.98 -21.38 -37.24
N PHE A 341 -15.64 -22.65 -37.45
CA PHE A 341 -14.26 -23.14 -37.40
C PHE A 341 -13.38 -22.44 -38.44
N LEU A 342 -13.90 -22.22 -39.65
CA LEU A 342 -13.20 -21.48 -40.69
C LEU A 342 -12.93 -20.03 -40.28
N LYS A 343 -13.94 -19.32 -39.75
CA LYS A 343 -13.79 -17.91 -39.31
C LYS A 343 -12.85 -17.75 -38.12
N MET A 344 -12.88 -18.71 -37.19
CA MET A 344 -12.01 -18.69 -36.01
C MET A 344 -10.62 -19.31 -36.25
N GLY A 345 -10.36 -19.86 -37.44
CA GLY A 345 -9.10 -20.57 -37.73
C GLY A 345 -8.89 -21.83 -36.87
N ALA A 346 -9.96 -22.43 -36.36
CA ALA A 346 -9.92 -23.59 -35.48
C ALA A 346 -10.12 -24.90 -36.27
N ARG A 347 -9.47 -25.97 -35.82
CA ARG A 347 -9.62 -27.32 -36.39
C ARG A 347 -10.43 -28.26 -35.50
N ARG A 348 -10.54 -27.95 -34.22
CA ARG A 348 -11.22 -28.77 -33.20
C ARG A 348 -11.97 -27.91 -32.20
N GLN A 349 -13.03 -28.47 -31.62
CA GLN A 349 -13.87 -27.80 -30.60
C GLN A 349 -13.04 -27.26 -29.42
N SER A 350 -12.05 -28.02 -28.96
CA SER A 350 -11.17 -27.59 -27.86
C SER A 350 -10.34 -26.34 -28.18
N GLU A 351 -10.05 -26.07 -29.46
CA GLU A 351 -9.37 -24.83 -29.86
C GLU A 351 -10.31 -23.63 -29.79
N VAL A 352 -11.55 -23.78 -30.26
CA VAL A 352 -12.60 -22.76 -30.10
C VAL A 352 -12.82 -22.44 -28.62
N ALA A 353 -12.94 -23.47 -27.78
CA ALA A 353 -13.07 -23.30 -26.33
C ALA A 353 -11.87 -22.56 -25.72
N SER A 354 -10.64 -22.91 -26.11
CA SER A 354 -9.44 -22.24 -25.61
C SER A 354 -9.35 -20.77 -26.06
N MET A 355 -9.72 -20.47 -27.30
CA MET A 355 -9.73 -19.10 -27.81
C MET A 355 -10.76 -18.23 -27.09
N ILE A 356 -11.97 -18.75 -26.87
CA ILE A 356 -13.04 -18.05 -26.15
C ILE A 356 -12.67 -17.85 -24.68
N MET A 357 -12.07 -18.83 -24.01
CA MET A 357 -11.64 -18.70 -22.61
C MET A 357 -10.51 -17.68 -22.41
N LYS A 358 -9.71 -17.41 -23.45
CA LYS A 358 -8.62 -16.41 -23.39
C LYS A 358 -9.12 -14.96 -23.53
N ILE A 359 -10.34 -14.77 -24.03
CA ILE A 359 -10.98 -13.46 -24.12
C ILE A 359 -11.64 -13.19 -22.77
N LYS A 360 -11.05 -12.26 -22.01
CA LYS A 360 -11.53 -11.84 -20.69
C LYS A 360 -12.69 -10.88 -20.82
#